data_AF-A0A1S3DPW9-F1
#
_entry.id   AF-A0A1S3DPW9-F1
#
_cell.length_a   1.000
_cell.length_b   1.000
_cell.length_c   1.000
_cell.angle_alpha   90.00
_cell.angle_beta   90.00
_cell.angle_gamma   90.00
#
_symmetry.space_group_name_H-M   'P 1'
#
loop_
_entity.id
_entity.type
_entity.pdbx_description
1 polymer ?
#
loop_
_entity_poly.entity_id
_entity_poly.type
_entity_poly.pdbx_seq_one_letter_code
_entity_poly.pdbx_strand_id
1 'polypeptide(L)'
;ERYPSIPWTEYINTILSPNAQLKYDETIIVSEPKYIYDLEKLLSTTPKRTMANYVMWRVTAASVSYLTEAIRARQLAYSTAVSGVSEQQARWKECVGTVGGSFSLAIGSLYVRKYFKEAAKSNAVEMVQLIREEMYKILSSVDWMDEVTRRAALDKAKSMTTHIAYPEELLINAKLEEFYSGLEVCIRYGNYSVPEVNLTLNGINTQGENIADNGGIKEAYNAYNVWTRKHGEEPRLPGLQQYSPRQMFWISAAST
;
A
#
# COMPACT_ATOMS: atom_id res chain seq x y z
N GLU A 1 -30.37 8.36 -16.06
CA GLU A 1 -29.02 7.78 -15.90
C GLU A 1 -27.99 8.82 -16.38
N ARG A 2 -26.90 9.06 -15.65
CA ARG A 2 -25.95 10.16 -15.95
C ARG A 2 -24.90 9.80 -17.01
N TYR A 3 -24.68 8.50 -17.23
CA TYR A 3 -23.70 7.93 -18.17
C TYR A 3 -24.32 6.76 -18.96
N PRO A 4 -25.14 7.02 -20.00
CA PRO A 4 -26.01 6.02 -20.60
C PRO A 4 -25.35 5.12 -21.65
N SER A 5 -24.11 5.41 -22.05
CA SER A 5 -23.44 4.73 -23.17
C SER A 5 -22.93 3.34 -22.79
N ILE A 6 -22.82 3.05 -21.50
CA ILE A 6 -22.36 1.78 -20.95
C ILE A 6 -23.54 1.13 -20.20
N PRO A 7 -23.90 -0.13 -20.51
CA PRO A 7 -24.93 -0.83 -19.77
C PRO A 7 -24.37 -1.29 -18.41
N TRP A 8 -24.28 -0.37 -17.45
CA TRP A 8 -23.56 -0.57 -16.19
C TRP A 8 -24.06 -1.77 -15.38
N THR A 9 -25.38 -1.93 -15.25
CA THR A 9 -25.98 -3.04 -14.51
C THR A 9 -25.58 -4.39 -15.12
N GLU A 10 -25.67 -4.51 -16.45
CA GLU A 10 -25.29 -5.74 -17.16
C GLU A 10 -23.78 -5.99 -17.05
N TYR A 11 -22.98 -4.95 -17.27
CA TYR A 11 -21.52 -5.02 -17.21
C TYR A 11 -21.03 -5.49 -15.83
N ILE A 12 -21.52 -4.88 -14.76
CA ILE A 12 -21.15 -5.23 -13.39
C ILE A 12 -21.67 -6.63 -13.04
N ASN A 13 -22.91 -6.96 -13.41
CA ASN A 13 -23.46 -8.30 -13.16
C ASN A 13 -22.71 -9.40 -13.91
N THR A 14 -22.19 -9.12 -15.10
CA THR A 14 -21.36 -10.06 -15.85
C THR A 14 -20.06 -10.37 -15.12
N ILE A 15 -19.46 -9.37 -14.45
CA ILE A 15 -18.21 -9.52 -13.70
C ILE A 15 -18.44 -10.21 -12.35
N LEU A 16 -19.53 -9.87 -11.66
CA LEU A 16 -19.80 -10.35 -10.30
C LEU A 16 -20.53 -11.70 -10.26
N SER A 17 -21.12 -12.15 -11.37
CA SER A 17 -21.81 -13.44 -11.45
C SER A 17 -20.84 -14.62 -11.25
N PRO A 18 -21.24 -15.67 -10.50
CA PRO A 18 -22.53 -15.87 -9.83
C PRO A 18 -22.56 -15.33 -8.38
N ASN A 19 -21.47 -14.74 -7.90
CA ASN A 19 -21.25 -14.44 -6.48
C ASN A 19 -22.10 -13.27 -5.97
N ALA A 20 -22.45 -12.32 -6.84
CA ALA A 20 -23.34 -11.21 -6.50
C ALA A 20 -24.16 -10.74 -7.70
N GLN A 21 -25.34 -10.17 -7.42
CA GLN A 21 -26.22 -9.54 -8.41
C GLN A 21 -26.59 -8.13 -7.94
N LEU A 22 -26.21 -7.15 -8.76
CA LEU A 22 -26.51 -5.74 -8.63
C LEU A 22 -27.94 -5.45 -9.09
N LYS A 23 -28.67 -4.71 -8.26
CA LYS A 23 -29.97 -4.14 -8.62
C LYS A 23 -29.79 -2.76 -9.27
N TYR A 24 -30.81 -2.29 -9.97
CA TYR A 24 -30.77 -0.98 -10.65
C TYR A 24 -30.76 0.22 -9.69
N ASP A 25 -31.23 0.04 -8.45
CA ASP A 25 -31.28 1.06 -7.41
C ASP A 25 -30.05 1.06 -6.49
N GLU A 26 -29.02 0.26 -6.82
CA GLU A 26 -27.81 0.17 -6.02
C GLU A 26 -27.03 1.49 -6.03
N THR A 27 -26.52 1.89 -4.86
CA THR A 27 -25.71 3.11 -4.74
C THR A 27 -24.27 2.83 -5.15
N ILE A 28 -23.79 3.52 -6.18
CA ILE A 28 -22.41 3.41 -6.67
C ILE A 28 -21.65 4.71 -6.39
N ILE A 29 -20.49 4.59 -5.72
CA ILE A 29 -19.58 5.71 -5.48
C ILE A 29 -18.70 5.91 -6.72
N VAL A 30 -18.83 7.06 -7.38
CA VAL A 30 -18.00 7.43 -8.53
C VAL A 30 -16.99 8.48 -8.09
N SER A 31 -15.74 8.07 -7.87
CA SER A 31 -14.68 8.95 -7.37
C SER A 31 -14.33 10.09 -8.34
N GLU A 32 -14.34 9.82 -9.65
CA GLU A 32 -13.98 10.79 -10.68
C GLU A 32 -15.07 10.93 -11.76
N PRO A 33 -16.16 11.66 -11.49
CA PRO A 33 -17.30 11.78 -12.41
C PRO A 33 -16.91 12.35 -13.78
N LYS A 34 -15.98 13.33 -13.80
CA LYS A 34 -15.52 13.97 -15.04
C LYS A 34 -14.79 12.99 -15.95
N TYR A 35 -14.00 12.07 -15.38
CA TYR A 35 -13.33 11.04 -16.15
C TYR A 35 -14.34 10.16 -16.91
N ILE A 36 -15.42 9.73 -16.25
CA ILE A 36 -16.45 8.89 -16.90
C ILE A 36 -17.15 9.65 -18.04
N TYR A 37 -17.47 10.93 -17.82
CA TYR A 37 -18.06 11.78 -18.86
C TYR A 37 -17.15 11.91 -20.09
N ASP A 38 -15.87 12.26 -19.89
CA ASP A 38 -14.91 12.43 -20.98
C ASP A 38 -14.59 11.07 -21.65
N LEU A 39 -14.62 9.98 -20.88
CA LEU A 39 -14.47 8.62 -21.39
C LEU A 39 -15.62 8.24 -22.31
N GLU A 40 -16.89 8.48 -21.96
CA GLU A 40 -18.03 8.19 -22.84
C GLU A 40 -17.91 8.93 -24.17
N LYS A 41 -17.51 10.20 -24.12
CA LYS A 41 -17.26 11.00 -25.34
C LYS A 41 -16.17 10.35 -26.17
N LEU A 42 -15.03 10.02 -25.57
CA LEU A 42 -13.93 9.36 -26.26
C LEU A 42 -14.36 8.01 -26.85
N LEU A 43 -15.16 7.23 -26.11
CA LEU A 43 -15.67 5.94 -26.56
C LEU A 43 -16.63 6.09 -27.74
N SER A 44 -17.45 7.14 -27.77
CA SER A 44 -18.36 7.39 -28.89
C SER A 44 -17.63 7.74 -30.19
N THR A 45 -16.47 8.39 -30.10
CA THR A 45 -15.68 8.85 -31.27
C THR A 45 -14.57 7.90 -31.68
N THR A 46 -14.21 6.93 -30.84
CA THR A 46 -13.06 6.04 -31.09
C THR A 46 -13.51 4.80 -31.87
N PRO A 47 -12.80 4.41 -32.95
CA PRO A 47 -13.10 3.16 -33.64
C PRO A 47 -12.97 1.94 -32.72
N LYS A 48 -13.89 0.98 -32.86
CA LYS A 48 -13.91 -0.23 -32.02
C LYS A 48 -12.61 -1.04 -32.09
N ARG A 49 -11.93 -1.05 -33.24
CA ARG A 49 -10.61 -1.70 -33.40
C ARG A 49 -9.54 -1.08 -32.50
N THR A 50 -9.51 0.25 -32.39
CA THR A 50 -8.54 0.96 -31.54
C THR A 50 -8.78 0.64 -30.07
N MET A 51 -10.05 0.59 -29.65
CA MET A 51 -10.41 0.18 -28.28
C MET A 51 -9.96 -1.25 -27.98
N ALA A 52 -10.22 -2.19 -28.89
CA ALA A 52 -9.82 -3.58 -28.73
C ALA A 52 -8.30 -3.72 -28.62
N ASN A 53 -7.53 -3.02 -29.48
CA ASN A 53 -6.07 -3.02 -29.41
C ASN A 53 -5.56 -2.46 -28.07
N TYR A 54 -6.16 -1.39 -27.55
CA TYR A 54 -5.78 -0.83 -26.25
C TYR A 54 -6.04 -1.82 -25.10
N VAL A 55 -7.20 -2.47 -25.06
CA VAL A 55 -7.51 -3.47 -24.03
C VAL A 55 -6.55 -4.66 -24.13
N MET A 56 -6.31 -5.16 -25.33
CA MET A 56 -5.36 -6.26 -25.55
C MET A 56 -3.95 -5.88 -25.11
N TRP A 57 -3.52 -4.63 -25.32
CA TRP A 57 -2.25 -4.14 -24.83
C TRP A 57 -2.16 -4.12 -23.30
N ARG A 58 -3.20 -3.66 -22.60
CA ARG A 58 -3.20 -3.62 -21.13
C ARG A 58 -3.07 -5.01 -20.50
N VAL A 59 -3.81 -5.99 -21.01
CA VAL A 59 -3.75 -7.40 -20.56
C VAL A 59 -2.35 -7.97 -20.77
N THR A 60 -1.83 -7.68 -21.94
CA THR A 60 -0.52 -8.10 -22.37
C THR A 60 0.61 -7.55 -21.50
N ALA A 61 0.62 -6.23 -21.26
CA ALA A 61 1.63 -5.57 -20.45
C ALA A 61 1.66 -6.15 -19.03
N ALA A 62 0.48 -6.44 -18.47
CA ALA A 62 0.35 -7.09 -17.17
C ALA A 62 0.85 -8.56 -17.15
N SER A 63 0.99 -9.19 -18.32
CA SER A 63 1.41 -10.59 -18.45
C SER A 63 2.91 -10.76 -18.72
N VAL A 64 3.64 -9.70 -19.06
CA VAL A 64 5.02 -9.75 -19.59
C VAL A 64 6.01 -10.50 -18.70
N SER A 65 5.89 -10.36 -17.38
CA SER A 65 6.75 -11.06 -16.41
C SER A 65 6.63 -12.59 -16.49
N TYR A 66 5.53 -13.11 -17.05
CA TYR A 66 5.25 -14.53 -17.20
C TYR A 66 5.54 -15.08 -18.60
N LEU A 67 6.04 -14.24 -19.51
CA LEU A 67 6.30 -14.60 -20.91
C LEU A 67 7.73 -15.11 -21.13
N THR A 68 8.07 -15.33 -22.40
CA THR A 68 9.38 -15.82 -22.83
C THR A 68 10.49 -14.82 -22.52
N GLU A 69 11.73 -15.31 -22.43
CA GLU A 69 12.91 -14.49 -22.18
C GLU A 69 13.08 -13.39 -23.23
N ALA A 70 12.70 -13.64 -24.48
CA ALA A 70 12.73 -12.64 -25.54
C ALA A 70 11.81 -11.45 -25.26
N ILE A 71 10.65 -11.67 -24.62
CA ILE A 71 9.72 -10.58 -24.25
C ILE A 71 10.19 -9.91 -22.96
N ARG A 72 10.72 -10.68 -21.99
CA ARG A 72 11.32 -10.12 -20.76
C ARG A 72 12.55 -9.26 -21.06
N ALA A 73 13.37 -9.61 -22.06
CA ALA A 73 14.49 -8.79 -22.52
C ALA A 73 14.01 -7.44 -23.10
N ARG A 74 12.86 -7.42 -23.78
CA ARG A 74 12.22 -6.17 -24.26
C ARG A 74 11.69 -5.34 -23.10
N GLN A 75 11.12 -5.99 -22.08
CA GLN A 75 10.73 -5.32 -20.84
C GLN A 75 11.92 -4.70 -20.13
N LEU A 76 13.06 -5.40 -20.09
CA LEU A 76 14.29 -4.85 -19.55
C LEU A 76 14.72 -3.63 -20.35
N ALA A 77 14.77 -3.70 -21.69
CA ALA A 77 15.12 -2.55 -22.52
C ALA A 77 14.19 -1.34 -22.31
N TYR A 78 12.88 -1.58 -22.20
CA TYR A 78 11.91 -0.55 -21.83
C TYR A 78 12.17 0.01 -20.42
N SER A 79 12.41 -0.86 -19.44
CA SER A 79 12.71 -0.46 -18.06
C SER A 79 14.03 0.31 -17.98
N THR A 80 15.06 -0.07 -18.74
CA THR A 80 16.32 0.66 -18.85
C THR A 80 16.07 2.06 -19.39
N ALA A 81 15.23 2.20 -20.42
CA ALA A 81 14.89 3.50 -21.00
C ALA A 81 14.04 4.39 -20.05
N VAL A 82 13.11 3.79 -19.29
CA VAL A 82 12.17 4.53 -18.42
C VAL A 82 12.75 4.84 -17.04
N SER A 83 13.52 3.90 -16.46
CA SER A 83 13.95 3.94 -15.06
C SER A 83 15.46 3.83 -14.87
N GLY A 84 16.23 3.65 -15.94
CA GLY A 84 17.68 3.46 -15.88
C GLY A 84 18.13 2.08 -15.38
N VAL A 85 17.19 1.17 -15.09
CA VAL A 85 17.50 -0.19 -14.61
C VAL A 85 18.24 -0.98 -15.69
N SER A 86 19.49 -1.34 -15.45
CA SER A 86 20.37 -2.01 -16.41
C SER A 86 20.27 -3.55 -16.40
N GLU A 87 19.74 -4.13 -15.34
CA GLU A 87 19.66 -5.58 -15.16
C GLU A 87 18.29 -6.01 -14.62
N GLN A 88 17.81 -7.17 -15.08
CA GLN A 88 16.61 -7.77 -14.51
C GLN A 88 16.87 -8.23 -13.08
N GLN A 89 15.83 -8.20 -12.27
CA GLN A 89 15.89 -8.82 -10.96
C GLN A 89 16.08 -10.34 -11.12
N ALA A 90 16.88 -10.94 -10.24
CA ALA A 90 17.04 -12.38 -10.21
C ALA A 90 15.67 -13.09 -10.11
N ARG A 91 15.46 -14.11 -10.95
CA ARG A 91 14.16 -14.79 -11.09
C ARG A 91 13.57 -15.29 -9.78
N TRP A 92 14.39 -15.81 -8.87
CA TRP A 92 13.92 -16.26 -7.56
C TRP A 92 13.30 -15.12 -6.75
N LYS A 93 13.85 -13.90 -6.84
CA LYS A 93 13.38 -12.74 -6.10
C LYS A 93 12.08 -12.20 -6.69
N GLU A 94 11.93 -12.27 -8.01
CA GLU A 94 10.64 -12.03 -8.68
C GLU A 94 9.57 -13.04 -8.23
N CYS A 95 9.88 -14.34 -8.27
CA CYS A 95 8.96 -15.39 -7.81
C CYS A 95 8.58 -15.21 -6.33
N VAL A 96 9.54 -14.90 -5.46
CA VAL A 96 9.27 -14.61 -4.05
C VAL A 96 8.37 -13.39 -3.91
N GLY A 97 8.57 -12.34 -4.71
CA GLY A 97 7.67 -11.18 -4.76
C GLY A 97 6.26 -11.53 -5.21
N THR A 98 6.10 -12.31 -6.29
CA THR A 98 4.79 -12.76 -6.78
C THR A 98 4.06 -13.61 -5.75
N VAL A 99 4.73 -14.60 -5.17
CA VAL A 99 4.12 -15.43 -4.12
C VAL A 99 3.84 -14.58 -2.87
N GLY A 100 4.73 -13.63 -2.53
CA GLY A 100 4.53 -12.67 -1.44
C GLY A 100 3.28 -11.80 -1.61
N GLY A 101 2.96 -11.40 -2.84
CA GLY A 101 1.74 -10.68 -3.17
C GLY A 101 0.49 -11.54 -3.14
N SER A 102 0.53 -12.72 -3.80
CA SER A 102 -0.66 -13.59 -3.95
C SER A 102 -0.97 -14.45 -2.72
N PHE A 103 0.06 -14.78 -1.93
CA PHE A 103 -0.01 -15.64 -0.74
C PHE A 103 0.56 -14.93 0.49
N SER A 104 0.26 -13.64 0.63
CA SER A 104 0.79 -12.77 1.67
C SER A 104 0.58 -13.33 3.08
N LEU A 105 -0.58 -13.94 3.36
CA LEU A 105 -0.88 -14.54 4.67
C LEU A 105 -0.04 -15.80 4.93
N ALA A 106 0.13 -16.67 3.94
CA ALA A 106 0.90 -17.90 4.11
C ALA A 106 2.39 -17.60 4.29
N ILE A 107 2.96 -16.71 3.46
CA ILE A 107 4.34 -16.25 3.61
C ILE A 107 4.52 -15.47 4.91
N GLY A 108 3.56 -14.63 5.28
CA GLY A 108 3.57 -13.90 6.55
C GLY A 108 3.66 -14.85 7.74
N SER A 109 2.85 -15.92 7.76
CA SER A 109 2.90 -16.95 8.80
C SER A 109 4.27 -17.64 8.89
N LEU A 110 4.84 -18.02 7.74
CA LEU A 110 6.17 -18.63 7.69
C LEU A 110 7.27 -17.68 8.19
N TYR A 111 7.20 -16.41 7.78
CA TYR A 111 8.15 -15.38 8.19
C TYR A 111 8.08 -15.14 9.70
N VAL A 112 6.87 -14.97 10.24
CA VAL A 112 6.64 -14.72 11.66
C VAL A 112 7.19 -15.88 12.50
N ARG A 113 6.84 -17.12 12.15
CA ARG A 113 7.30 -18.31 12.88
C ARG A 113 8.82 -18.46 12.91
N LYS A 114 9.51 -18.05 11.84
CA LYS A 114 10.94 -18.28 11.68
C LYS A 114 11.81 -17.13 12.18
N TYR A 115 11.37 -15.90 11.98
CA TYR A 115 12.23 -14.72 12.15
C TYR A 115 11.69 -13.70 13.15
N PHE A 116 10.38 -13.67 13.39
CA PHE A 116 9.80 -12.63 14.25
C PHE A 116 9.93 -13.01 15.73
N LYS A 117 10.47 -12.09 16.52
CA LYS A 117 10.61 -12.25 17.98
C LYS A 117 9.45 -11.59 18.69
N GLU A 118 8.76 -12.31 19.57
CA GLU A 118 7.61 -11.80 20.31
C GLU A 118 7.92 -10.55 21.14
N ALA A 119 9.13 -10.46 21.70
CA ALA A 119 9.59 -9.25 22.41
C ALA A 119 9.52 -7.98 21.54
N ALA A 120 9.75 -8.09 20.22
CA ALA A 120 9.64 -6.95 19.31
C ALA A 120 8.18 -6.45 19.18
N LYS A 121 7.20 -7.35 19.25
CA LYS A 121 5.77 -6.98 19.28
C LYS A 121 5.44 -6.23 20.56
N SER A 122 5.91 -6.71 21.71
CA SER A 122 5.68 -6.05 23.01
C SER A 122 6.27 -4.63 23.03
N ASN A 123 7.53 -4.47 22.59
CA ASN A 123 8.17 -3.16 22.54
C ASN A 123 7.45 -2.20 21.58
N ALA A 124 7.00 -2.70 20.42
CA ALA A 124 6.22 -1.90 19.48
C ALA A 124 4.86 -1.46 20.06
N VAL A 125 4.20 -2.31 20.85
CA VAL A 125 2.95 -1.96 21.56
C VAL A 125 3.19 -0.81 22.52
N GLU A 126 4.27 -0.86 23.31
CA GLU A 126 4.63 0.24 24.21
C GLU A 126 4.91 1.54 23.43
N MET A 127 5.71 1.47 22.36
CA MET A 127 6.02 2.63 21.53
C MET A 127 4.77 3.28 20.93
N VAL A 128 3.88 2.48 20.34
CA VAL A 128 2.62 2.98 19.76
C VAL A 128 1.75 3.62 20.84
N GLN A 129 1.68 3.03 22.03
CA GLN A 129 0.93 3.61 23.13
C GLN A 129 1.47 4.98 23.55
N LEU A 130 2.80 5.11 23.66
CA LEU A 130 3.44 6.39 23.98
C LEU A 130 3.20 7.45 22.90
N ILE A 131 3.26 7.08 21.62
CA ILE A 131 2.97 7.96 20.49
C ILE A 131 1.51 8.43 20.55
N ARG A 132 0.56 7.51 20.79
CA ARG A 132 -0.86 7.86 20.92
C ARG A 132 -1.10 8.85 22.04
N GLU A 133 -0.49 8.63 23.21
CA GLU A 133 -0.57 9.54 24.35
C GLU A 133 -0.05 10.95 24.02
N GLU A 134 1.05 11.04 23.28
CA GLU A 134 1.58 12.34 22.82
C GLU A 134 0.68 12.99 21.76
N MET A 135 0.12 12.20 20.83
CA MET A 135 -0.87 12.69 19.88
C MET A 135 -2.07 13.32 20.60
N TYR A 136 -2.58 12.70 21.68
CA TYR A 136 -3.64 13.30 22.50
C TYR A 136 -3.24 14.64 23.11
N LYS A 137 -2.03 14.75 23.65
CA LYS A 137 -1.55 15.99 24.26
C LYS A 137 -1.40 17.09 23.22
N ILE A 138 -0.89 16.76 22.04
CA ILE A 138 -0.77 17.70 20.93
C ILE A 138 -2.16 18.15 20.48
N LEU A 139 -3.08 17.23 20.18
CA LEU A 139 -4.45 17.56 19.80
C LEU A 139 -5.17 18.40 20.86
N SER A 140 -4.86 18.19 22.14
CA SER A 140 -5.46 18.97 23.23
C SER A 140 -4.88 20.38 23.39
N SER A 141 -3.68 20.66 22.84
CA SER A 141 -2.93 21.89 23.10
C SER A 141 -2.70 22.78 21.88
N VAL A 142 -2.90 22.29 20.65
CA VAL A 142 -2.75 23.10 19.44
C VAL A 142 -3.70 24.30 19.44
N ASP A 143 -3.19 25.48 19.11
CA ASP A 143 -3.89 26.77 19.14
C ASP A 143 -4.76 27.03 17.90
N TRP A 144 -4.39 26.45 16.76
CA TRP A 144 -5.07 26.65 15.47
C TRP A 144 -6.41 25.89 15.34
N MET A 145 -6.77 25.02 16.29
CA MET A 145 -8.03 24.26 16.28
C MET A 145 -9.05 24.83 17.26
N ASP A 146 -10.27 25.07 16.78
CA ASP A 146 -11.41 25.39 17.65
C ASP A 146 -11.82 24.18 18.52
N GLU A 147 -12.65 24.42 19.55
CA GLU A 147 -13.06 23.38 20.51
C GLU A 147 -13.92 22.27 19.91
N VAL A 148 -14.69 22.54 18.86
CA VAL A 148 -15.58 21.55 18.23
C VAL A 148 -14.73 20.59 17.40
N THR A 149 -13.85 21.15 16.57
CA THR A 149 -12.88 20.40 15.77
C THR A 149 -11.93 19.61 16.66
N ARG A 150 -11.49 20.18 17.79
CA ARG A 150 -10.65 19.49 18.77
C ARG A 150 -11.33 18.26 19.35
N ARG A 151 -12.59 18.38 19.78
CA ARG A 151 -13.36 17.24 20.31
C ARG A 151 -13.49 16.13 19.27
N ALA A 152 -13.85 16.47 18.03
CA ALA A 152 -13.93 15.49 16.94
C ALA A 152 -12.58 14.80 16.65
N ALA A 153 -11.47 15.54 16.69
CA ALA A 153 -10.14 14.96 16.50
C ALA A 153 -9.73 14.02 17.65
N LEU A 154 -10.06 14.37 18.89
CA LEU A 154 -9.81 13.51 20.06
C LEU A 154 -10.66 12.23 20.00
N ASP A 155 -11.92 12.33 19.58
CA ASP A 155 -12.79 11.17 19.42
C ASP A 155 -12.30 10.25 18.30
N LYS A 156 -11.82 10.82 17.18
CA LYS A 156 -11.15 10.05 16.12
C LYS A 156 -9.89 9.35 16.65
N ALA A 157 -9.03 10.04 17.39
CA ALA A 157 -7.82 9.46 17.99
C ALA A 157 -8.13 8.32 18.99
N LYS A 158 -9.27 8.40 19.70
CA LYS A 158 -9.80 7.31 20.56
C LYS A 158 -10.24 6.11 19.76
N SER A 159 -10.92 6.35 18.65
CA SER A 159 -11.44 5.28 17.79
C SER A 159 -10.36 4.55 16.98
N MET A 160 -9.12 5.04 16.94
CA MET A 160 -8.03 4.39 16.20
C MET A 160 -7.70 3.02 16.79
N THR A 161 -7.84 1.98 15.97
CA THR A 161 -7.44 0.61 16.31
C THR A 161 -6.01 0.33 15.88
N THR A 162 -5.21 -0.27 16.76
CA THR A 162 -3.81 -0.60 16.50
C THR A 162 -3.68 -2.04 16.05
N HIS A 163 -3.11 -2.27 14.87
CA HIS A 163 -2.74 -3.60 14.39
C HIS A 163 -1.21 -3.68 14.37
N ILE A 164 -0.63 -4.49 15.26
CA ILE A 164 0.82 -4.56 15.45
C ILE A 164 1.35 -5.92 15.04
N ALA A 165 2.27 -5.91 14.07
CA ALA A 165 2.93 -7.06 13.47
C ALA A 165 1.98 -8.03 12.73
N TYR A 166 1.27 -8.89 13.44
CA TYR A 166 0.40 -9.92 12.85
C TYR A 166 -0.77 -10.30 13.78
N PRO A 167 -1.93 -10.68 13.19
CA PRO A 167 -3.05 -11.26 13.92
C PRO A 167 -2.72 -12.68 14.39
N GLU A 168 -3.23 -13.11 15.55
CA GLU A 168 -2.90 -14.43 16.13
C GLU A 168 -3.41 -15.58 15.25
N GLU A 169 -4.50 -15.34 14.52
CA GLU A 169 -5.09 -16.24 13.54
C GLU A 169 -4.10 -16.63 12.44
N LEU A 170 -3.11 -15.77 12.14
CA LEU A 170 -2.06 -16.04 11.15
C LEU A 170 -1.18 -17.24 11.58
N LEU A 171 -1.12 -17.56 12.87
CA LEU A 171 -0.36 -18.69 13.39
C LEU A 171 -1.17 -20.00 13.40
N ILE A 172 -2.45 -19.98 13.06
CA ILE A 172 -3.33 -21.15 13.08
C ILE A 172 -3.43 -21.72 11.66
N ASN A 173 -2.81 -22.90 11.41
CA ASN A 173 -2.81 -23.53 10.08
C ASN A 173 -4.24 -23.76 9.54
N ALA A 174 -5.16 -24.22 10.38
CA ALA A 174 -6.54 -24.49 9.97
C ALA A 174 -7.23 -23.24 9.38
N LYS A 175 -6.92 -22.04 9.90
CA LYS A 175 -7.47 -20.77 9.39
C LYS A 175 -6.85 -20.35 8.07
N LEU A 176 -5.56 -20.63 7.86
CA LEU A 176 -4.92 -20.41 6.58
C LEU A 176 -5.45 -21.37 5.52
N GLU A 177 -5.60 -22.65 5.86
CA GLU A 177 -6.13 -23.68 4.96
C GLU A 177 -7.60 -23.39 4.59
N GLU A 178 -8.41 -22.98 5.56
CA GLU A 178 -9.79 -22.51 5.32
C GLU A 178 -9.81 -21.34 4.32
N PHE A 179 -8.95 -20.35 4.52
CA PHE A 179 -8.86 -19.17 3.65
C PHE A 179 -8.46 -19.52 2.20
N TYR A 180 -7.56 -20.49 2.00
CA TYR A 180 -7.10 -20.90 0.66
C TYR A 180 -7.84 -22.12 0.08
N SER A 181 -8.88 -22.62 0.74
CA SER A 181 -9.57 -23.87 0.37
C SER A 181 -10.15 -23.90 -1.05
N GLY A 182 -10.50 -22.74 -1.61
CA GLY A 182 -11.04 -22.62 -2.97
C GLY A 182 -10.01 -22.35 -4.08
N LEU A 183 -8.70 -22.34 -3.78
CA LEU A 183 -7.66 -21.97 -4.73
C LEU A 183 -7.03 -23.20 -5.41
N GLU A 184 -7.14 -23.29 -6.73
CA GLU A 184 -6.41 -24.24 -7.57
C GLU A 184 -5.36 -23.52 -8.43
N VAL A 185 -4.09 -23.91 -8.32
CA VAL A 185 -2.99 -23.26 -9.06
C VAL A 185 -2.77 -23.95 -10.42
N CYS A 186 -3.14 -23.29 -11.51
CA CYS A 186 -3.01 -23.81 -12.89
C CYS A 186 -2.01 -22.98 -13.74
N ILE A 187 -1.08 -23.65 -14.44
CA ILE A 187 0.05 -23.05 -15.17
C ILE A 187 -0.24 -23.08 -16.68
N ARG A 188 -0.73 -22.00 -17.31
CA ARG A 188 -0.70 -21.87 -18.78
C ARG A 188 -1.07 -20.44 -19.24
N TYR A 189 -0.45 -20.03 -20.35
CA TYR A 189 -0.75 -18.89 -21.23
C TYR A 189 0.14 -17.65 -21.11
N GLY A 190 1.16 -17.66 -21.97
CA GLY A 190 1.78 -16.46 -22.49
C GLY A 190 1.37 -16.21 -23.94
N ASN A 191 1.22 -14.93 -24.32
CA ASN A 191 1.84 -14.28 -25.48
C ASN A 191 0.95 -13.21 -26.13
N TYR A 192 1.20 -11.92 -25.84
CA TYR A 192 0.92 -10.75 -26.71
C TYR A 192 1.89 -9.61 -26.31
N SER A 193 2.04 -8.52 -27.10
CA SER A 193 2.78 -7.25 -26.81
C SER A 193 2.25 -6.09 -27.68
N VAL A 194 2.29 -4.83 -27.20
CA VAL A 194 2.13 -3.51 -27.89
C VAL A 194 3.02 -2.50 -27.12
N PRO A 195 3.23 -1.21 -27.46
CA PRO A 195 4.22 -0.35 -26.78
C PRO A 195 3.73 1.08 -26.46
N GLU A 196 4.62 1.91 -25.85
CA GLU A 196 4.54 3.38 -25.62
C GLU A 196 3.67 3.83 -24.42
N VAL A 197 3.99 4.76 -23.48
CA VAL A 197 4.99 5.84 -23.24
C VAL A 197 4.85 6.26 -21.73
N ASN A 198 5.90 6.39 -20.91
CA ASN A 198 6.72 7.56 -20.49
C ASN A 198 6.05 8.78 -19.78
N LEU A 199 6.11 8.90 -18.43
CA LEU A 199 5.79 10.12 -17.62
C LEU A 199 6.44 10.17 -16.20
N THR A 200 6.57 11.37 -15.63
CA THR A 200 7.25 11.76 -14.36
C THR A 200 6.31 12.30 -13.24
N LEU A 201 6.81 12.36 -11.98
CA LEU A 201 6.07 12.58 -10.71
C LEU A 201 5.70 14.06 -10.38
N ASN A 202 4.60 14.25 -9.61
CA ASN A 202 3.93 15.53 -9.32
C ASN A 202 3.82 15.82 -7.80
N GLY A 203 4.27 17.00 -7.34
CA GLY A 203 4.30 17.43 -5.93
C GLY A 203 2.97 17.86 -5.30
N ILE A 204 1.86 17.85 -6.03
CA ILE A 204 0.51 17.95 -5.44
C ILE A 204 0.10 16.60 -4.82
N ASN A 205 0.62 15.49 -5.36
CA ASN A 205 0.26 14.15 -4.92
C ASN A 205 0.98 13.72 -3.62
N THR A 206 1.99 14.46 -3.16
CA THR A 206 2.81 14.11 -1.97
C THR A 206 2.44 14.91 -0.72
N GLN A 207 1.46 15.81 -0.78
CA GLN A 207 1.11 16.68 0.36
C GLN A 207 0.65 15.89 1.60
N GLY A 208 -0.12 14.82 1.41
CA GLY A 208 -0.58 13.96 2.49
C GLY A 208 0.58 13.28 3.23
N GLU A 209 1.54 12.74 2.48
CA GLU A 209 2.75 12.11 3.02
C GLU A 209 3.61 13.14 3.77
N ASN A 210 3.80 14.35 3.22
CA ASN A 210 4.55 15.41 3.90
C ASN A 210 3.95 15.80 5.25
N ILE A 211 2.61 15.83 5.37
CA ILE A 211 1.92 16.13 6.63
C ILE A 211 2.11 14.95 7.61
N ALA A 212 1.99 13.72 7.13
CA ALA A 212 2.19 12.52 7.94
C ALA A 212 3.62 12.42 8.48
N ASP A 213 4.63 12.71 7.66
CA ASP A 213 6.04 12.66 8.05
C ASP A 213 6.37 13.70 9.13
N ASN A 214 5.94 14.96 8.91
CA ASN A 214 6.19 16.04 9.86
C ASN A 214 5.45 15.83 11.19
N GLY A 215 4.20 15.35 11.14
CA GLY A 215 3.43 14.99 12.34
C GLY A 215 4.05 13.81 13.08
N GLY A 216 4.34 12.74 12.35
CA GLY A 216 4.85 11.48 12.89
C GLY A 216 6.21 11.63 13.56
N ILE A 217 7.16 12.36 12.95
CA ILE A 217 8.48 12.53 13.55
C ILE A 217 8.44 13.38 14.84
N LYS A 218 7.52 14.35 14.91
CA LYS A 218 7.30 15.18 16.10
C LYS A 218 6.70 14.36 17.25
N GLU A 219 5.69 13.55 16.95
CA GLU A 219 5.07 12.64 17.93
C GLU A 219 6.09 11.62 18.45
N ALA A 220 6.87 11.01 17.56
CA ALA A 220 7.91 10.06 17.91
C ALA A 220 9.00 10.67 18.82
N TYR A 221 9.45 11.90 18.52
CA TYR A 221 10.46 12.58 19.36
C TYR A 221 9.93 12.90 20.76
N ASN A 222 8.66 13.33 20.85
CA ASN A 222 8.02 13.59 22.14
C ASN A 222 7.82 12.30 22.95
N ALA A 223 7.43 11.21 22.29
CA ALA A 223 7.30 9.90 22.92
C ALA A 223 8.67 9.42 23.48
N TYR A 224 9.75 9.60 22.72
CA TYR A 224 11.12 9.32 23.19
C TYR A 224 11.50 10.14 24.43
N ASN A 225 11.14 11.43 24.46
CA ASN A 225 11.37 12.28 25.63
C ASN A 225 10.58 11.81 26.87
N VAL A 226 9.37 11.27 26.69
CA VAL A 226 8.60 10.69 27.81
C VAL A 226 9.23 9.38 28.28
N TRP A 227 9.65 8.53 27.34
CA TRP A 227 10.28 7.25 27.67
C TRP A 227 11.57 7.46 28.47
N THR A 228 12.44 8.37 28.04
CA THR A 228 13.69 8.71 28.75
C THR A 228 13.47 9.28 30.14
N ARG A 229 12.37 10.02 30.38
CA ARG A 229 12.01 10.47 31.73
C ARG A 229 11.62 9.32 32.66
N LYS A 230 11.06 8.23 32.12
CA LYS A 230 10.65 7.05 32.91
C LYS A 230 11.80 6.06 33.13
N HIS A 231 12.67 5.89 32.14
CA HIS A 231 13.67 4.83 32.12
C HIS A 231 15.12 5.32 32.29
N GLY A 232 15.34 6.64 32.27
CA GLY A 232 16.67 7.23 32.22
C GLY A 232 17.18 7.40 30.79
N GLU A 233 18.30 8.12 30.65
CA GLU A 233 18.96 8.33 29.36
C GLU A 233 19.84 7.12 29.03
N GLU A 234 19.80 6.69 27.76
CA GLU A 234 20.55 5.53 27.29
C GLU A 234 22.06 5.82 27.24
N PRO A 235 22.91 4.80 27.40
CA PRO A 235 24.35 4.93 27.15
C PRO A 235 24.64 5.39 25.72
N ARG A 236 25.71 6.17 25.54
CA ARG A 236 26.15 6.58 24.21
C ARG A 236 26.70 5.41 23.41
N LEU A 237 26.45 5.42 22.11
CA LEU A 237 26.87 4.34 21.21
C LEU A 237 28.40 4.28 21.06
N PRO A 238 29.00 3.07 21.12
CA PRO A 238 30.41 2.90 20.82
C PRO A 238 30.76 3.38 19.41
N GLY A 239 31.81 4.21 19.28
CA GLY A 239 32.25 4.81 18.01
C GLY A 239 31.50 6.09 17.60
N LEU A 240 30.44 6.45 18.32
CA LEU A 240 29.62 7.65 18.08
C LEU A 240 29.39 8.45 19.38
N GLN A 241 30.30 8.34 20.35
CA GLN A 241 30.13 8.94 21.68
C GLN A 241 30.10 10.47 21.68
N GLN A 242 30.47 11.12 20.57
CA GLN A 242 30.33 12.55 20.35
C GLN A 242 28.88 13.02 20.20
N TYR A 243 27.96 12.11 19.88
CA TYR A 243 26.54 12.41 19.74
C TYR A 243 25.76 11.97 20.98
N SER A 244 24.85 12.81 21.45
CA SER A 244 23.90 12.43 22.50
C SER A 244 22.82 11.48 21.95
N PRO A 245 22.15 10.68 22.80
CA PRO A 245 21.02 9.86 22.36
C PRO A 245 19.91 10.66 21.64
N ARG A 246 19.68 11.90 22.07
CA ARG A 246 18.76 12.83 21.38
C ARG A 246 19.23 13.24 19.99
N GLN A 247 20.52 13.44 19.77
CA GLN A 247 21.07 13.70 18.43
C GLN A 247 21.02 12.43 17.57
N MET A 248 21.27 11.27 18.18
CA MET A 248 21.17 9.98 17.51
C MET A 248 19.75 9.67 17.01
N PHE A 249 18.70 10.11 17.72
CA PHE A 249 17.32 10.05 17.23
C PHE A 249 17.18 10.70 15.85
N TRP A 250 17.65 11.95 15.70
CA TRP A 250 17.53 12.70 14.44
C TRP A 250 18.43 12.15 13.34
N ILE A 251 19.63 11.69 13.69
CA ILE A 251 20.54 11.03 12.75
C ILE A 251 19.91 9.74 12.22
N SER A 252 19.29 8.93 13.08
CA SER A 252 18.60 7.70 12.70
C SER A 252 17.39 8.00 11.81
N ALA A 253 16.58 8.99 12.17
CA ALA A 253 15.40 9.38 11.40
C ALA A 253 15.77 9.86 9.99
N ALA A 254 16.87 10.62 9.85
CA ALA A 254 17.36 11.08 8.55
C ALA A 254 18.00 9.97 7.68
N SER A 255 18.33 8.82 8.28
CA SER A 255 18.98 7.70 7.59
C SER A 255 17.99 6.64 7.08
N THR A 256 16.68 6.88 7.25
CA THR A 256 15.59 5.99 6.83
C THR A 256 14.97 6.53 5.54
#